data_AF-D3YW14-F1
#
_entry.id   AF-D3YW14-F1
#
_cell.length_a   1.000
_cell.length_b   1.000
_cell.length_c   1.000
_cell.angle_alpha   90.00
_cell.angle_beta   90.00
_cell.angle_gamma   90.00
#
_symmetry.space_group_name_H-M   'P 1'
#
loop_
_entity.id
_entity.type
_entity.pdbx_description
1 polymer ?
#
loop_
_entity_poly.entity_id
_entity_poly.type
_entity_poly.pdbx_seq_one_letter_code
_entity_poly.pdbx_strand_id
1 'polypeptide(L)'
;MFEQTQIQEFKEAFTIMDQNRDGFIDKNDLRDTFAALGRVNVKNEEIDEMIKEAPGPINFTVFLTMFGEKLKGADPEETILNAFKVFDPEGKGSLKAD
;
A
#
# COMPACT_ATOMS: atom_id res chain seq x y z
N MET A 1 -10.88 4.39 -9.85
CA MET A 1 -11.69 3.53 -8.95
C MET A 1 -11.02 2.18 -8.95
N PHE A 2 -10.78 1.57 -7.80
CA PHE A 2 -10.05 0.30 -7.73
C PHE A 2 -10.78 -0.82 -8.48
N GLU A 3 -10.03 -1.70 -9.11
CA GLU A 3 -10.58 -2.92 -9.68
C GLU A 3 -11.01 -3.90 -8.58
N GLN A 4 -11.92 -4.83 -8.89
CA GLN A 4 -12.38 -5.81 -7.89
C GLN A 4 -11.24 -6.68 -7.36
N THR A 5 -10.28 -7.02 -8.22
CA THR A 5 -9.06 -7.75 -7.85
C THR A 5 -8.23 -6.99 -6.82
N GLN A 6 -7.99 -5.69 -7.06
CA GLN A 6 -7.29 -4.83 -6.11
C GLN A 6 -8.05 -4.72 -4.78
N ILE A 7 -9.38 -4.57 -4.81
CA ILE A 7 -10.21 -4.53 -3.59
C ILE A 7 -10.07 -5.82 -2.80
N GLN A 8 -10.02 -6.97 -3.47
CA GLN A 8 -9.85 -8.27 -2.83
C GLN A 8 -8.46 -8.39 -2.17
N GLU A 9 -7.40 -7.98 -2.87
CA GLU A 9 -6.04 -7.95 -2.32
C GLU A 9 -5.94 -7.02 -1.09
N PHE A 10 -6.54 -5.83 -1.16
CA PHE A 10 -6.59 -4.91 -0.03
C PHE A 10 -7.37 -5.49 1.15
N LYS A 11 -8.43 -6.26 0.88
CA LYS A 11 -9.22 -6.92 1.93
C LYS A 11 -8.43 -8.02 2.62
N GLU A 12 -7.65 -8.79 1.88
CA GLU A 12 -6.75 -9.81 2.43
C GLU A 12 -5.63 -9.17 3.26
N ALA A 13 -5.01 -8.11 2.74
CA ALA A 13 -4.02 -7.32 3.47
C ALA A 13 -4.60 -6.74 4.78
N PHE A 14 -5.79 -6.14 4.72
CA PHE A 14 -6.47 -5.62 5.90
C PHE A 14 -6.73 -6.72 6.94
N THR A 15 -7.16 -7.90 6.50
CA THR A 15 -7.42 -9.06 7.39
C THR A 15 -6.13 -9.58 8.04
N ILE A 16 -4.99 -9.44 7.37
CA ILE A 16 -3.68 -9.79 7.95
C ILE A 16 -3.24 -8.73 8.96
N MET A 17 -3.61 -7.46 8.76
CA MET A 17 -3.24 -6.38 9.66
C MET A 17 -4.12 -6.33 10.91
N ASP A 18 -5.44 -6.48 10.77
CA ASP A 18 -6.43 -6.52 11.86
C ASP A 18 -6.35 -7.87 12.60
N GLN A 19 -5.38 -7.98 13.51
CA GLN A 19 -5.06 -9.22 14.23
C GLN A 19 -6.17 -9.58 15.22
N ASN A 20 -6.74 -8.56 15.88
CA ASN A 20 -7.79 -8.74 16.87
C ASN A 20 -9.18 -8.97 16.23
N ARG A 21 -9.34 -8.68 14.93
CA ARG A 21 -10.55 -8.82 14.11
C ARG A 21 -11.71 -7.96 14.58
N ASP A 22 -11.44 -6.78 15.10
CA ASP A 22 -12.46 -5.81 15.52
C ASP A 22 -12.94 -4.91 14.37
N GLY A 23 -12.31 -5.03 13.19
CA GLY A 23 -12.65 -4.25 12.00
C GLY A 23 -11.93 -2.90 11.92
N PHE A 24 -11.00 -2.62 12.84
CA PHE A 24 -10.16 -1.43 12.89
C PHE A 24 -8.69 -1.84 13.02
N ILE A 25 -7.80 -1.02 12.47
CA ILE A 25 -6.36 -1.18 12.68
C ILE A 25 -5.93 -0.21 13.77
N ASP A 26 -5.45 -0.75 14.88
CA ASP A 26 -4.89 0.01 16.00
C ASP A 26 -3.35 -0.10 16.10
N LYS A 27 -2.79 0.52 17.15
CA LYS A 27 -1.34 0.49 17.38
C LYS A 27 -0.79 -0.90 17.66
N ASN A 28 -1.57 -1.76 18.31
CA ASN A 28 -1.17 -3.12 18.65
C ASN A 28 -1.21 -4.00 17.38
N ASP A 29 -2.24 -3.86 16.56
CA ASP A 29 -2.32 -4.52 15.26
C ASP A 29 -1.12 -4.22 14.37
N LEU A 30 -0.69 -2.95 14.32
CA LEU A 30 0.53 -2.56 13.60
C LEU A 30 1.79 -3.18 14.20
N ARG A 31 1.93 -3.21 15.54
CA ARG A 31 3.08 -3.86 16.20
C ARG A 31 3.16 -5.34 15.86
N ASP A 32 2.03 -6.03 15.94
CA ASP A 32 1.95 -7.47 15.70
C ASP A 32 2.19 -7.77 14.22
N THR A 33 1.66 -6.94 13.31
CA THR A 33 1.95 -7.00 11.88
C THR A 33 3.45 -6.87 11.60
N PHE A 34 4.12 -5.86 12.17
CA PHE A 34 5.56 -5.68 11.98
C PHE A 34 6.38 -6.83 12.57
N ALA A 35 5.98 -7.35 13.73
CA ALA A 35 6.59 -8.52 14.33
C ALA A 35 6.46 -9.76 13.43
N ALA A 36 5.29 -9.98 12.82
CA ALA A 36 5.06 -11.07 11.86
C ALA A 36 5.93 -10.94 10.60
N LEU A 37 6.27 -9.71 10.20
CA LEU A 37 7.21 -9.41 9.10
C LEU A 37 8.69 -9.44 9.52
N GLY A 38 9.01 -9.82 10.76
CA GLY A 38 10.37 -9.91 11.28
C GLY A 38 10.96 -8.59 11.76
N ARG A 39 10.18 -7.50 11.77
CA ARG A 39 10.54 -6.20 12.35
C ARG A 39 10.02 -6.10 13.78
N VAL A 40 10.78 -6.64 14.72
CA VAL A 40 10.38 -6.71 16.14
C VAL A 40 10.66 -5.42 16.94
N ASN A 41 11.49 -4.52 16.41
CA ASN A 41 11.96 -3.31 17.11
C ASN A 41 11.45 -2.02 16.46
N VAL A 42 10.18 -1.98 16.05
CA VAL A 42 9.57 -0.74 15.55
C VAL A 42 9.36 0.22 16.72
N LYS A 43 9.79 1.46 16.55
CA LYS A 43 9.66 2.49 17.59
C LYS A 43 8.20 2.89 17.75
N ASN A 44 7.78 3.20 18.97
CA ASN A 44 6.42 3.66 19.22
C ASN A 44 6.10 4.95 18.46
N GLU A 45 7.10 5.82 18.28
CA GLU A 45 6.96 7.06 17.52
C GLU A 45 6.61 6.80 16.05
N GLU A 46 7.22 5.80 15.42
CA GLU A 46 6.96 5.42 14.02
C GLU A 46 5.52 4.89 13.86
N ILE A 47 5.06 4.06 14.80
CA ILE A 47 3.68 3.55 14.80
C ILE A 47 2.68 4.68 15.04
N ASP A 48 3.00 5.59 15.95
CA ASP A 48 2.15 6.74 16.26
C ASP A 48 2.05 7.70 15.06
N GLU A 49 3.13 7.89 14.31
CA GLU A 49 3.13 8.65 13.06
C GLU A 49 2.25 7.97 12.00
N MET A 50 2.35 6.65 11.83
CA MET A 50 1.50 5.91 10.89
C MET A 50 0.00 6.04 11.20
N ILE A 51 -0.38 5.91 12.48
CA ILE A 51 -1.78 6.06 12.89
C ILE A 51 -2.27 7.50 12.67
N LYS A 52 -1.41 8.50 12.84
CA LYS A 52 -1.75 9.92 12.63
C LYS A 52 -1.94 10.30 11.17
N GLU A 53 -1.45 9.51 10.21
CA GLU A 53 -1.76 9.72 8.79
C GLU A 53 -3.26 9.53 8.50
N ALA A 54 -3.95 8.77 9.35
CA ALA A 54 -5.38 8.54 9.21
C ALA A 54 -6.20 9.76 9.67
N PRO A 55 -7.24 10.16 8.91
CA PRO A 55 -8.16 11.22 9.34
C PRO A 55 -9.07 10.82 10.52
N GLY A 56 -9.04 9.56 10.94
CA GLY A 56 -9.86 8.99 12.00
C GLY A 56 -9.56 7.50 12.21
N PRO A 57 -10.42 6.75 12.93
CA PRO A 57 -10.26 5.32 13.14
C PRO A 57 -10.11 4.55 11.82
N ILE A 58 -9.08 3.71 11.73
CA ILE A 58 -8.70 3.02 10.48
C ILE A 58 -9.57 1.78 10.30
N ASN A 59 -10.80 1.97 9.83
CA ASN A 59 -11.59 0.86 9.29
C ASN A 59 -11.21 0.57 7.84
N PHE A 60 -11.77 -0.51 7.27
CA PHE A 60 -11.47 -0.90 5.88
C PHE A 60 -11.71 0.20 4.84
N THR A 61 -12.74 1.03 5.02
CA THR A 61 -13.05 2.14 4.11
C THR A 61 -11.97 3.23 4.17
N VAL A 62 -11.54 3.60 5.37
CA VAL A 62 -10.48 4.59 5.60
C VAL A 62 -9.14 4.06 5.08
N PHE A 63 -8.84 2.78 5.29
CA PHE A 63 -7.68 2.09 4.74
C PHE A 63 -7.64 2.19 3.21
N LEU A 64 -8.73 1.82 2.51
CA LEU A 64 -8.81 1.95 1.05
C LEU A 64 -8.66 3.39 0.58
N THR A 65 -9.21 4.35 1.32
CA THR A 65 -9.10 5.77 0.97
C THR A 65 -7.65 6.24 1.04
N MET A 66 -6.92 5.90 2.11
CA MET A 66 -5.51 6.24 2.25
C MET A 66 -4.64 5.61 1.14
N PHE A 67 -4.85 4.33 0.84
CA PHE A 67 -4.14 3.68 -0.28
C PHE A 67 -4.53 4.30 -1.63
N GLY A 68 -5.80 4.68 -1.80
CA GLY A 68 -6.29 5.31 -3.02
C GLY A 68 -5.70 6.68 -3.25
N GLU A 69 -5.52 7.47 -2.20
CA GLU A 69 -4.86 8.77 -2.26
C GLU A 69 -3.37 8.63 -2.58
N LYS A 70 -2.66 7.67 -1.97
CA LYS A 70 -1.23 7.42 -2.28
C LYS A 70 -1.01 6.90 -3.71
N LEU A 71 -1.95 6.13 -4.25
CA LEU A 71 -1.90 5.61 -5.62
C LEU A 71 -2.48 6.60 -6.65
N LYS A 72 -3.11 7.69 -6.20
CA LYS A 72 -3.72 8.69 -7.07
C LYS A 72 -2.65 9.41 -7.87
N GLY A 73 -2.68 9.25 -9.19
CA GLY A 73 -1.74 9.88 -10.11
C GLY A 73 -0.64 8.97 -10.63
N ALA A 74 -0.61 7.69 -10.23
CA ALA A 74 0.15 6.68 -10.94
C ALA A 74 -0.61 6.25 -12.20
N ASP A 75 0.07 6.28 -13.35
CA ASP A 75 -0.47 5.73 -14.59
C ASP A 75 -0.48 4.19 -14.51
N PRO A 76 -1.43 3.52 -15.19
CA PRO A 76 -1.42 2.06 -15.31
C PRO A 76 -0.08 1.55 -15.85
N GLU A 77 0.37 0.39 -15.39
CA GLU A 77 1.63 -0.23 -15.83
C GLU A 77 1.73 -0.28 -17.36
N GLU A 78 0.65 -0.65 -18.05
CA GLU A 78 0.59 -0.67 -19.51
C GLU A 78 0.89 0.69 -20.16
N THR A 79 0.39 1.78 -19.57
CA THR A 79 0.63 3.14 -20.06
C THR A 79 2.10 3.51 -19.92
N ILE A 80 2.70 3.19 -18.75
CA ILE A 80 4.12 3.42 -18.48
C ILE A 80 4.99 2.59 -19.42
N LEU A 81 4.66 1.31 -19.61
CA LEU A 81 5.37 0.41 -20.53
C LEU A 81 5.27 0.87 -22.00
N ASN A 82 4.09 1.32 -22.43
CA ASN A 82 3.92 1.84 -23.78
C ASN A 82 4.70 3.13 -24.01
N ALA A 83 4.74 4.03 -23.02
CA ALA A 83 5.59 5.22 -23.08
C ALA A 83 7.08 4.84 -23.13
N PHE A 84 7.52 3.85 -22.35
CA PHE A 84 8.89 3.35 -22.38
C PHE A 84 9.29 2.76 -23.74
N LYS A 85 8.40 1.98 -24.37
CA LYS A 85 8.63 1.37 -25.70
C LYS A 85 8.86 2.40 -26.81
N VAL A 86 8.38 3.64 -26.67
CA VAL A 86 8.66 4.72 -27.62
C VAL A 86 10.17 5.02 -27.69
N PHE A 87 10.88 4.87 -26.57
CA PHE A 87 12.31 5.13 -26.47
C PHE A 87 13.18 3.86 -26.62
N ASP A 88 12.58 2.68 -26.49
CA ASP A 88 13.22 1.37 -26.69
C ASP A 88 12.55 0.57 -27.82
N PRO A 89 12.69 1.01 -29.09
CA PRO A 89 12.06 0.35 -30.24
C PRO A 89 12.63 -1.05 -30.50
N GLU A 90 13.82 -1.37 -30.00
CA GLU A 90 14.44 -2.69 -30.13
C GLU A 90 14.00 -3.66 -29.02
N GLY A 91 13.24 -3.19 -28.02
CA GLY A 91 12.75 -4.02 -26.92
C GLY A 91 13.86 -4.59 -26.03
N LYS A 92 14.96 -3.85 -25.86
CA LYS A 92 16.07 -4.24 -24.98
C LYS A 92 15.72 -4.21 -23.49
N GLY A 93 14.61 -3.58 -23.10
CA GLY A 93 14.17 -3.38 -21.73
C GLY A 93 15.02 -2.39 -20.95
N SER A 94 15.85 -1.58 -21.62
CA SER A 94 16.75 -0.61 -20.98
C SER A 94 16.96 0.62 -21.86
N LEU A 95 16.91 1.80 -21.23
CA LEU A 95 17.26 3.08 -21.85
C LEU A 95 18.61 3.54 -21.31
N LYS A 96 19.49 4.05 -22.19
CA LYS A 96 20.74 4.67 -21.75
C LYS A 96 20.45 6.10 -21.33
N ALA A 97 20.97 6.49 -20.17
CA ALA A 97 21.10 7.89 -19.82
C ALA A 97 22.13 8.55 -20.74
N ASP A 98 21.80 9.76 -21.18
CA ASP A 98 22.59 10.67 -22.00
C ASP A 98 23.86 11.20 -21.29
#